data_AF-A0A8T4D3K7-F1
#
_entry.id   AF-A0A8T4D3K7-F1
#
_cell.length_a   1.000
_cell.length_b   1.000
_cell.length_c   1.000
_cell.angle_alpha   90.00
_cell.angle_beta   90.00
_cell.angle_gamma   90.00
#
_symmetry.space_group_name_H-M   'P 1'
#
loop_
_entity.id
_entity.type
_entity.pdbx_description
1 polymer ?
#
loop_
_entity_poly.entity_id
_entity_poly.type
_entity_poly.pdbx_seq_one_letter_code
_entity_poly.pdbx_strand_id
1 'polypeptide(L)'
;MEQSKPLDAKKNTALLGLAFVILLGLSYAENLFFFGILGDVLQNQFLAVGMLFMHNVLVVSLILIGMTFYVNLVVLNFFKREKHADVVISHPRTFAAVFACMIVFLSILRGATLINGGVTLETLPLILLVSAPVGIIEGYGIYLTIKKTLSRTMTMKALAYIYGVFFAASVMEVGFIHLLITFAT
;
A
#
# COMPACT_ATOMS: atom_id res chain seq x y z
N MET A 1 -12.70 -36.03 -1.19
CA MET A 1 -13.31 -34.69 -1.34
C MET A 1 -13.72 -34.24 0.06
N GLU A 2 -12.83 -33.55 0.75
CA GLU A 2 -13.01 -33.18 2.15
C GLU A 2 -13.89 -31.93 2.24
N GLN A 3 -15.11 -32.12 2.71
CA GLN A 3 -16.02 -31.03 3.07
C GLN A 3 -15.44 -30.28 4.27
N SER A 4 -14.70 -29.21 4.03
CA SER A 4 -14.33 -28.28 5.10
C SER A 4 -15.56 -27.49 5.56
N LYS A 5 -15.89 -27.64 6.85
CA LYS A 5 -17.11 -27.13 7.49
C LYS A 5 -17.28 -25.60 7.32
N PRO A 6 -18.52 -25.11 7.14
CA PRO A 6 -18.81 -23.67 7.03
C PRO A 6 -18.46 -22.84 8.30
N LEU A 7 -18.26 -23.51 9.44
CA LEU A 7 -17.87 -22.87 10.70
C LEU A 7 -16.42 -22.33 10.68
N ASP A 8 -15.50 -23.07 10.06
CA ASP A 8 -14.08 -22.68 9.98
C ASP A 8 -13.87 -21.52 9.01
N ALA A 9 -14.67 -21.42 7.95
CA ALA A 9 -14.59 -20.31 7.01
C ALA A 9 -15.06 -18.97 7.63
N LYS A 10 -16.10 -19.00 8.47
CA LYS A 10 -16.52 -17.81 9.24
C LYS A 10 -15.48 -17.39 10.27
N LYS A 11 -14.90 -18.35 11.00
CA LYS A 11 -13.85 -18.10 12.00
C LYS A 11 -12.59 -17.50 11.36
N ASN A 12 -12.16 -18.04 10.21
CA ASN A 12 -11.02 -17.51 9.44
C ASN A 12 -11.29 -16.10 8.90
N THR A 13 -12.51 -15.81 8.46
CA THR A 13 -12.89 -14.47 7.99
C THR A 13 -12.89 -13.46 9.14
N ALA A 14 -13.41 -13.85 10.32
CA ALA A 14 -13.32 -13.02 11.52
C ALA A 14 -11.87 -12.76 11.95
N LEU A 15 -11.00 -13.78 11.86
CA LEU A 15 -9.56 -13.64 12.16
C LEU A 15 -8.86 -12.70 11.17
N LEU A 16 -9.17 -12.78 9.88
CA LEU A 16 -8.65 -11.85 8.87
C LEU A 16 -9.10 -10.41 9.13
N GLY A 17 -10.37 -10.22 9.50
CA GLY A 17 -10.88 -8.91 9.90
C GLY A 17 -10.19 -8.35 11.14
N LEU A 18 -9.95 -9.19 12.16
CA LEU A 18 -9.20 -8.80 13.35
C LEU A 18 -7.75 -8.44 13.01
N ALA A 19 -7.07 -9.25 12.21
CA ALA A 19 -5.71 -8.97 11.74
C ALA A 19 -5.65 -7.66 10.95
N PHE A 20 -6.65 -7.37 10.11
CA PHE A 20 -6.77 -6.12 9.39
C PHE A 20 -6.88 -4.91 10.34
N VAL A 21 -7.74 -4.98 11.36
CA VAL A 21 -7.90 -3.91 12.36
C VAL A 21 -6.61 -3.70 13.17
N ILE A 22 -5.92 -4.77 13.55
CA ILE A 22 -4.64 -4.69 14.27
C ILE A 22 -3.59 -3.99 13.39
N LEU A 23 -3.45 -4.41 12.12
CA LEU A 23 -2.53 -3.76 11.19
C LEU A 23 -2.91 -2.30 10.93
N LEU A 24 -4.20 -1.97 10.93
CA LEU A 24 -4.67 -0.60 10.76
C LEU A 24 -4.26 0.27 11.95
N GLY A 25 -4.42 -0.25 13.18
CA GLY A 25 -3.92 0.40 14.38
C GLY A 25 -2.40 0.56 14.38
N LEU A 26 -1.67 -0.45 13.91
CA LEU A 26 -0.21 -0.39 13.77
C LEU A 26 0.21 0.66 12.73
N SER A 27 -0.48 0.75 11.59
CA SER A 27 -0.22 1.78 10.58
C SER A 27 -0.52 3.19 11.10
N TYR A 28 -1.54 3.37 11.93
CA TYR A 28 -1.79 4.64 12.59
C TYR A 28 -0.65 5.03 13.56
N ALA A 29 -0.18 4.08 14.38
CA ALA A 29 0.93 4.30 15.30
C ALA A 29 2.25 4.59 14.56
N GLU A 30 2.52 3.84 13.48
CA GLU A 30 3.69 4.06 12.62
C GLU A 30 3.65 5.44 11.98
N ASN A 31 2.50 5.87 11.46
CA ASN A 31 2.33 7.20 10.89
C ASN A 31 2.54 8.33 11.93
N LEU A 32 2.10 8.13 13.18
CA LEU A 32 2.36 9.10 14.26
C LEU A 32 3.86 9.18 14.60
N PHE A 33 4.51 8.01 14.72
CA PHE A 33 5.94 7.93 14.98
C PHE A 33 6.75 8.54 13.83
N PHE A 34 6.32 8.29 12.59
CA PHE A 34 6.94 8.79 11.37
C PHE A 34 7.08 10.31 11.40
N PHE A 35 5.99 11.02 11.70
CA PHE A 35 6.04 12.48 11.80
C PHE A 35 6.82 13.00 13.01
N GLY A 36 6.91 12.21 14.09
CA GLY A 36 7.65 12.58 15.29
C GLY A 36 9.17 12.56 15.12
N ILE A 37 9.71 11.68 14.27
CA ILE A 37 11.18 11.49 14.12
C ILE A 37 11.70 11.79 12.70
N LEU A 38 10.86 12.30 11.81
CA LEU A 38 11.16 12.46 10.38
C LEU A 38 12.45 13.23 10.12
N GLY A 39 12.69 14.32 10.87
CA GLY A 39 13.88 15.15 10.73
C GLY A 39 15.18 14.42 11.06
N ASP A 40 15.18 13.61 12.12
CA ASP A 40 16.36 12.87 12.57
C ASP A 40 16.64 11.66 11.67
N VAL A 41 15.59 11.01 11.16
CA VAL A 41 15.72 9.85 10.27
C VAL A 41 16.27 10.24 8.90
N LEU A 42 15.88 11.40 8.37
CA LEU A 42 16.40 11.88 7.08
C LEU A 42 17.90 12.18 7.10
N GLN A 43 18.52 12.36 8.28
CA GLN A 43 19.97 12.52 8.39
C GLN A 43 20.73 11.20 8.17
N ASN A 44 20.07 10.05 8.38
CA ASN A 44 20.69 8.74 8.20
C ASN A 44 20.00 7.97 7.07
N GLN A 45 20.67 7.93 5.91
CA GLN A 45 20.14 7.30 4.69
C GLN A 45 19.65 5.86 4.91
N PHE A 46 20.37 5.05 5.69
CA PHE A 46 19.97 3.65 5.93
C PHE A 46 18.72 3.55 6.79
N LEU A 47 18.58 4.42 7.80
CA LEU A 47 17.36 4.50 8.61
C LEU A 47 16.18 5.00 7.78
N ALA A 48 16.39 5.99 6.91
CA ALA A 48 15.35 6.48 6.00
C ALA A 48 14.85 5.39 5.04
N VAL A 49 15.76 4.61 4.43
CA VAL A 49 15.37 3.49 3.56
C VAL A 49 14.60 2.45 4.36
N GLY A 50 15.10 2.06 5.54
CA GLY A 50 14.43 1.08 6.39
C GLY A 50 13.03 1.51 6.81
N MET A 51 12.86 2.79 7.17
CA MET A 51 11.59 3.36 7.57
C MET A 51 10.59 3.39 6.41
N LEU A 52 10.97 3.93 5.24
CA LEU A 52 10.10 3.96 4.05
C LEU A 52 9.73 2.55 3.60
N PHE A 53 10.70 1.62 3.65
CA PHE A 53 10.44 0.22 3.35
C PHE A 53 9.41 -0.40 4.32
N MET A 54 9.55 -0.16 5.62
CA MET A 54 8.60 -0.65 6.62
C MET A 54 7.20 -0.06 6.44
N HIS A 55 7.09 1.24 6.15
CA HIS A 55 5.83 1.90 5.81
C HIS A 55 5.15 1.20 4.62
N ASN A 56 5.92 0.98 3.55
CA ASN A 56 5.44 0.31 2.34
C ASN A 56 5.02 -1.15 2.60
N VAL A 57 5.78 -1.90 3.40
CA VAL A 57 5.41 -3.26 3.81
C VAL A 57 4.09 -3.27 4.58
N LEU A 58 3.86 -2.31 5.48
CA LEU A 58 2.59 -2.19 6.20
C LEU A 58 1.43 -1.89 5.25
N VAL A 59 1.59 -0.92 4.33
CA VAL A 59 0.56 -0.56 3.34
C VAL A 59 0.19 -1.76 2.47
N VAL A 60 1.17 -2.49 1.94
CA VAL A 60 0.94 -3.67 1.10
C VAL A 60 0.29 -4.81 1.89
N SER A 61 0.71 -5.01 3.13
CA SER A 61 0.11 -6.03 4.02
C SER A 61 -1.35 -5.71 4.30
N LEU A 62 -1.68 -4.45 4.56
CA LEU A 62 -3.06 -3.98 4.72
C LEU A 62 -3.90 -4.23 3.46
N ILE A 63 -3.37 -3.90 2.28
CA ILE A 63 -4.04 -4.16 1.00
C ILE A 63 -4.25 -5.66 0.81
N LEU A 64 -3.22 -6.48 1.04
CA LEU A 64 -3.32 -7.93 0.86
C LEU A 64 -4.37 -8.55 1.79
N ILE A 65 -4.32 -8.23 3.09
CA ILE A 65 -5.28 -8.77 4.06
C ILE A 65 -6.68 -8.21 3.77
N GLY A 66 -6.80 -6.91 3.49
CA GLY A 66 -8.07 -6.26 3.18
C GLY A 66 -8.76 -6.85 1.95
N MET A 67 -8.02 -7.04 0.85
CA MET A 67 -8.56 -7.66 -0.36
C MET A 67 -8.86 -9.16 -0.15
N THR A 68 -8.06 -9.86 0.65
CA THR A 68 -8.34 -11.27 1.01
C THR A 68 -9.62 -11.38 1.86
N PHE A 69 -9.77 -10.49 2.83
CA PHE A 69 -10.95 -10.39 3.67
C PHE A 69 -12.20 -10.07 2.84
N TYR A 70 -12.11 -9.11 1.92
CA TYR A 70 -13.18 -8.77 0.97
C TYR A 70 -13.60 -9.99 0.14
N VAL A 71 -12.64 -10.68 -0.49
CA VAL A 71 -12.90 -11.87 -1.31
C VAL A 71 -13.58 -12.98 -0.50
N ASN A 72 -13.17 -13.18 0.75
CA ASN A 72 -13.79 -14.17 1.63
C ASN A 72 -15.21 -13.79 2.05
N LEU A 73 -15.47 -12.51 2.34
CA LEU A 73 -16.83 -12.02 2.63
C LEU A 73 -17.78 -12.23 1.45
N VAL A 74 -17.33 -11.89 0.23
CA VAL A 74 -18.15 -12.04 -0.97
C VAL A 74 -18.42 -13.53 -1.26
N VAL A 75 -17.41 -14.40 -1.18
CA VAL A 75 -17.59 -15.85 -1.42
C VAL A 75 -18.42 -16.55 -0.35
N LEU A 76 -18.40 -16.05 0.89
CA LEU A 76 -19.28 -16.54 1.95
C LEU A 76 -20.74 -16.08 1.80
N ASN A 77 -21.10 -15.39 0.70
CA ASN A 77 -22.43 -14.84 0.46
C ASN A 77 -22.95 -13.98 1.64
N PHE A 78 -22.06 -13.32 2.38
CA PHE A 78 -22.46 -12.43 3.48
C PHE A 78 -23.32 -11.27 2.95
N PHE A 79 -23.01 -10.78 1.76
CA PHE A 79 -23.84 -9.88 1.00
C PHE A 79 -24.85 -10.73 0.19
N LYS A 80 -26.08 -10.87 0.67
CA LYS A 80 -27.15 -11.59 -0.02
C LYS A 80 -27.32 -11.08 -1.47
N ARG A 81 -26.73 -11.75 -2.46
CA ARG A 81 -27.00 -11.58 -3.91
C ARG A 81 -27.08 -10.12 -4.40
N GLU A 82 -26.25 -9.22 -3.89
CA GLU A 82 -26.14 -7.89 -4.51
C GLU A 82 -25.32 -7.99 -5.80
N LYS A 83 -25.95 -7.66 -6.94
CA LYS A 83 -25.36 -7.69 -8.28
C LYS A 83 -24.03 -6.91 -8.42
N HIS A 84 -23.69 -6.06 -7.46
CA HIS A 84 -22.53 -5.18 -7.48
C HIS A 84 -21.31 -5.69 -6.69
N ALA A 85 -21.49 -6.61 -5.72
CA ALA A 85 -20.38 -7.12 -4.91
C ALA A 85 -19.38 -7.96 -5.75
N ASP A 86 -19.87 -8.60 -6.81
CA ASP A 86 -19.05 -9.39 -7.74
C ASP A 86 -18.31 -8.53 -8.78
N VAL A 87 -18.58 -7.22 -8.89
CA VAL A 87 -17.93 -6.36 -9.90
C VAL A 87 -16.42 -6.28 -9.65
N VAL A 88 -16.01 -6.19 -8.38
CA VAL A 88 -14.60 -6.13 -7.99
C VAL A 88 -13.88 -7.46 -8.27
N ILE A 89 -14.55 -8.59 -8.05
CA ILE A 89 -13.98 -9.93 -8.28
C ILE A 89 -13.96 -10.29 -9.77
N SER A 90 -14.96 -9.84 -10.52
CA SER A 90 -15.07 -10.08 -11.97
C SER A 90 -14.08 -9.28 -12.79
N HIS A 91 -13.68 -8.08 -12.33
CA HIS A 91 -12.74 -7.20 -13.04
C HIS A 91 -11.52 -6.80 -12.18
N PRO A 92 -10.69 -7.77 -11.75
CA PRO A 92 -9.59 -7.53 -10.82
C PRO A 92 -8.51 -6.59 -11.41
N ARG A 93 -8.32 -6.62 -12.73
CA ARG A 93 -7.35 -5.78 -13.43
C ARG A 93 -7.74 -4.30 -13.41
N THR A 94 -9.01 -4.00 -13.71
CA THR A 94 -9.53 -2.63 -13.75
C THR A 94 -9.56 -2.02 -12.36
N PHE A 95 -10.05 -2.78 -11.37
CA PHE A 95 -10.07 -2.33 -9.99
C PHE A 95 -8.65 -2.05 -9.46
N ALA A 96 -7.71 -2.97 -9.69
CA ALA A 96 -6.32 -2.77 -9.26
C ALA A 96 -5.70 -1.51 -9.87
N ALA A 97 -5.99 -1.21 -11.14
CA ALA A 97 -5.46 -0.03 -11.82
C ALA A 97 -6.04 1.26 -11.23
N VAL A 98 -7.36 1.33 -11.03
CA VAL A 98 -8.03 2.51 -10.44
C VAL A 98 -7.58 2.72 -9.00
N PHE A 99 -7.51 1.65 -8.21
CA PHE A 99 -7.07 1.73 -6.81
C PHE A 99 -5.61 2.16 -6.70
N ALA A 100 -4.71 1.61 -7.52
CA ALA A 100 -3.31 2.03 -7.55
C ALA A 100 -3.18 3.51 -7.93
N CYS A 101 -3.93 3.97 -8.95
CA CYS A 101 -3.96 5.38 -9.33
C CYS A 101 -4.44 6.28 -8.18
N MET A 102 -5.49 5.88 -7.46
CA MET A 102 -5.98 6.59 -6.29
C MET A 102 -4.94 6.68 -5.18
N ILE A 103 -4.24 5.58 -4.85
CA ILE A 103 -3.20 5.59 -3.79
C ILE A 103 -2.01 6.47 -4.19
N VAL A 104 -1.53 6.39 -5.43
CA VAL A 104 -0.43 7.24 -5.91
C VAL A 104 -0.83 8.72 -5.82
N PHE A 105 -2.05 9.05 -6.25
CA PHE A 105 -2.57 10.42 -6.16
C PHE A 105 -2.65 10.92 -4.71
N LEU A 106 -3.16 10.11 -3.78
CA LEU A 106 -3.21 10.44 -2.36
C LEU A 106 -1.82 10.59 -1.74
N SER A 107 -0.85 9.77 -2.16
CA SER A 107 0.53 9.84 -1.68
C SER A 107 1.19 11.17 -2.07
N ILE A 108 1.00 11.61 -3.32
CA ILE A 108 1.47 12.92 -3.80
C ILE A 108 0.82 14.07 -3.03
N LEU A 109 -0.51 13.99 -2.81
CA LEU A 109 -1.24 15.01 -2.06
C LEU A 109 -0.76 15.10 -0.59
N ARG A 110 -0.46 13.96 0.03
CA ARG A 110 0.12 13.89 1.39
C ARG A 110 1.50 14.54 1.42
N GLY A 111 2.38 14.24 0.46
CA GLY A 111 3.70 14.87 0.37
C GLY A 111 3.63 16.39 0.20
N ALA A 112 2.71 16.88 -0.64
CA ALA A 112 2.51 18.31 -0.87
C ALA A 112 2.00 19.06 0.38
N THR A 113 1.06 18.45 1.12
CA THR A 113 0.51 19.05 2.35
C THR A 113 1.54 19.07 3.49
N LEU A 114 2.44 18.08 3.54
CA LEU A 114 3.45 17.96 4.59
C LEU A 114 4.57 19.00 4.50
N ILE A 115 5.03 19.32 3.28
CA ILE A 115 6.20 20.19 3.09
C ILE A 115 5.87 21.67 3.29
N ASN A 116 4.66 22.12 2.94
CA ASN A 116 4.33 23.55 2.89
C ASN A 116 3.16 23.99 3.77
N GLY A 117 2.54 23.09 4.57
CA GLY A 117 1.35 23.42 5.37
C GLY A 117 0.11 23.80 4.54
N GLY A 118 0.19 23.63 3.22
CA GLY A 118 -0.79 24.01 2.20
C GLY A 118 -0.29 23.63 0.80
N VAL A 119 -1.17 23.66 -0.20
CA VAL A 119 -0.82 23.33 -1.59
C VAL A 119 -0.24 24.57 -2.26
N THR A 120 1.05 24.85 -2.05
CA THR A 120 1.76 25.90 -2.81
C THR A 120 2.09 25.39 -4.21
N LEU A 121 1.53 26.04 -5.23
CA LEU A 121 1.63 25.63 -6.64
C LEU A 121 3.05 25.71 -7.22
N GLU A 122 3.98 26.44 -6.57
CA GLU A 122 5.34 26.64 -7.07
C GLU A 122 6.26 25.43 -6.87
N THR A 123 6.19 24.74 -5.73
CA THR A 123 7.08 23.60 -5.41
C THR A 123 6.47 22.26 -5.82
N LEU A 124 5.16 22.25 -6.07
CA LEU A 124 4.39 21.07 -6.44
C LEU A 124 4.92 20.36 -7.69
N PRO A 125 5.26 21.07 -8.80
CA PRO A 125 5.80 20.43 -9.99
C PRO A 125 7.13 19.72 -9.73
N LEU A 126 7.99 20.28 -8.88
CA LEU A 126 9.31 19.73 -8.56
C LEU A 126 9.21 18.50 -7.65
N ILE A 127 8.35 18.56 -6.63
CA ILE A 127 8.02 17.41 -5.77
C ILE A 127 7.43 16.28 -6.62
N LEU A 128 6.49 16.61 -7.50
CA LEU A 128 5.80 15.64 -8.35
C LEU A 128 6.75 15.02 -9.39
N LEU A 129 7.71 15.79 -9.92
CA LEU A 129 8.74 15.28 -10.83
C LEU A 129 9.65 14.26 -10.14
N VAL A 130 10.00 14.49 -8.88
CA VAL A 130 10.91 13.62 -8.13
C VAL A 130 10.18 12.42 -7.52
N SER A 131 8.92 12.59 -7.08
CA SER A 131 8.11 11.52 -6.52
C SER A 131 7.44 10.66 -7.58
N ALA A 132 7.28 11.14 -8.82
CA ALA A 132 6.61 10.39 -9.89
C ALA A 132 7.31 9.05 -10.24
N PRO A 133 8.65 8.98 -10.42
CA PRO A 133 9.32 7.71 -10.70
C PRO A 133 9.10 6.67 -9.59
N VAL A 134 9.19 7.11 -8.33
CA VAL A 134 8.95 6.27 -7.15
C VAL A 134 7.49 5.83 -7.10
N GLY A 135 6.57 6.78 -7.23
CA GLY A 135 5.13 6.53 -7.21
C GLY A 135 4.66 5.61 -8.33
N ILE A 136 5.31 5.60 -9.50
CA ILE A 136 5.04 4.63 -10.57
C ILE A 136 5.45 3.21 -10.13
N ILE A 137 6.62 3.06 -9.51
CA ILE A 137 7.13 1.76 -9.06
C ILE A 137 6.25 1.21 -7.92
N GLU A 138 5.96 2.05 -6.93
CA GLU A 138 5.05 1.70 -5.82
C GLU A 138 3.65 1.38 -6.33
N GLY A 139 3.10 2.23 -7.21
CA GLY A 139 1.81 2.03 -7.85
C GLY A 139 1.74 0.70 -8.60
N TYR A 140 2.82 0.31 -9.27
CA TYR A 140 2.92 -1.00 -9.90
C TYR A 140 2.93 -2.15 -8.88
N GLY A 141 3.65 -2.00 -7.76
CA GLY A 141 3.63 -2.96 -6.64
C GLY A 141 2.23 -3.13 -6.03
N ILE A 142 1.52 -2.02 -5.81
CA ILE A 142 0.12 -2.01 -5.34
C ILE A 142 -0.78 -2.71 -6.35
N TYR A 143 -0.71 -2.34 -7.62
CA TYR A 143 -1.49 -2.95 -8.69
C TYR A 143 -1.28 -4.47 -8.72
N LEU A 144 -0.02 -4.93 -8.64
CA LEU A 144 0.30 -6.34 -8.66
C LEU A 144 -0.26 -7.08 -7.44
N THR A 145 -0.18 -6.46 -6.26
CA THR A 145 -0.74 -6.99 -5.01
C THR A 145 -2.24 -7.19 -5.12
N ILE A 146 -2.98 -6.16 -5.55
CA ILE A 146 -4.43 -6.19 -5.65
C ILE A 146 -4.87 -7.19 -6.71
N LYS A 147 -4.29 -7.10 -7.92
CA LYS A 147 -4.61 -8.00 -9.03
C LYS A 147 -4.40 -9.46 -8.63
N LYS A 148 -3.23 -9.81 -8.07
CA LYS A 148 -2.92 -11.20 -7.71
C LYS A 148 -3.78 -11.69 -6.56
N THR A 149 -4.06 -10.85 -5.57
CA THR A 149 -4.93 -11.19 -4.43
C THR A 149 -6.37 -11.42 -4.88
N LEU A 150 -6.95 -10.49 -5.65
CA LEU A 150 -8.32 -10.62 -6.18
C LEU A 150 -8.47 -11.82 -7.12
N SER A 151 -7.48 -12.06 -7.98
CA SER A 151 -7.48 -13.24 -8.87
C SER A 151 -7.13 -14.55 -8.14
N ARG A 152 -6.86 -14.52 -6.82
CA ARG A 152 -6.46 -15.69 -6.02
C ARG A 152 -5.21 -16.42 -6.55
N THR A 153 -4.29 -15.67 -7.17
CA THR A 153 -3.03 -16.18 -7.75
C THR A 153 -1.81 -15.76 -6.92
N MET A 154 -2.04 -15.32 -5.68
CA MET A 154 -0.98 -14.85 -4.80
C MET A 154 -0.15 -16.03 -4.28
N THR A 155 1.15 -16.03 -4.59
CA THR A 155 2.11 -17.06 -4.16
C THR A 155 3.22 -16.41 -3.33
N MET A 156 3.93 -17.20 -2.51
CA MET A 156 5.07 -16.69 -1.73
C MET A 156 6.14 -16.03 -2.61
N LYS A 157 6.39 -16.56 -3.81
CA LYS A 157 7.32 -15.97 -4.79
C LYS A 157 6.83 -14.62 -5.29
N ALA A 158 5.52 -14.49 -5.55
CA ALA A 158 4.94 -13.22 -5.98
C ALA A 158 4.96 -12.18 -4.86
N LEU A 159 4.72 -12.60 -3.61
CA LEU A 159 4.82 -11.72 -2.44
C LEU A 159 6.25 -11.23 -2.22
N ALA A 160 7.23 -12.13 -2.30
CA ALA A 160 8.65 -11.76 -2.23
C ALA A 160 9.04 -10.78 -3.35
N TYR A 161 8.54 -10.99 -4.57
CA TYR A 161 8.75 -10.05 -5.67
C TYR A 161 8.13 -8.68 -5.40
N ILE A 162 6.89 -8.65 -4.89
CA ILE A 162 6.21 -7.39 -4.53
C ILE A 162 7.00 -6.64 -3.46
N TYR A 163 7.40 -7.30 -2.38
CA TYR A 163 8.23 -6.66 -1.35
C TYR A 163 9.58 -6.21 -1.91
N GLY A 164 10.18 -6.95 -2.83
CA GLY A 164 11.39 -6.51 -3.55
C GLY A 164 11.17 -5.23 -4.37
N VAL A 165 10.01 -5.07 -5.02
CA VAL A 165 9.65 -3.84 -5.74
C VAL A 165 9.56 -2.64 -4.78
N PHE A 166 8.93 -2.81 -3.62
CA PHE A 166 8.85 -1.75 -2.62
C PHE A 166 10.20 -1.43 -1.97
N PHE A 167 11.07 -2.44 -1.80
CA PHE A 167 12.43 -2.22 -1.34
C PHE A 167 13.21 -1.37 -2.36
N ALA A 168 13.15 -1.73 -3.64
CA ALA A 168 13.77 -0.94 -4.71
C ALA A 168 13.22 0.49 -4.76
N ALA A 169 11.90 0.66 -4.60
CA ALA A 169 11.26 1.98 -4.52
C ALA A 169 11.82 2.81 -3.35
N SER A 170 11.93 2.23 -2.15
CA SER A 170 12.46 2.93 -0.98
C SER A 170 13.92 3.37 -1.13
N VAL A 171 14.77 2.54 -1.76
CA VAL A 171 16.16 2.90 -2.05
C VAL A 171 16.22 4.05 -3.06
N MET A 172 15.39 3.99 -4.11
CA MET A 172 15.30 5.06 -5.10
C MET A 172 14.81 6.36 -4.47
N GLU A 173 13.79 6.31 -3.62
CA GLU A 173 13.21 7.48 -2.98
C GLU A 173 14.22 8.22 -2.10
N VAL A 174 14.93 7.50 -1.21
CA VAL A 174 15.99 8.11 -0.40
C VAL A 174 17.12 8.66 -1.27
N GLY A 175 17.51 7.93 -2.31
CA GLY A 175 18.51 8.40 -3.27
C GLY A 175 18.10 9.71 -3.95
N PHE A 176 16.85 9.80 -4.40
CA PHE A 176 16.30 11.01 -5.03
C PHE A 176 16.19 12.18 -4.05
N ILE A 177 15.72 11.95 -2.82
CA ILE A 177 15.66 12.98 -1.78
C ILE A 177 17.06 13.53 -1.49
N HIS A 178 18.06 12.66 -1.36
CA HIS A 178 19.43 13.09 -1.10
C HIS A 178 20.04 13.87 -2.26
N LEU A 179 19.83 13.41 -3.50
CA LEU A 179 20.26 14.15 -4.71
C LEU A 179 19.62 15.54 -4.75
N LEU A 180 18.32 15.66 -4.48
CA LEU A 180 17.62 16.94 -4.40
C LEU A 180 18.26 17.88 -3.37
N ILE A 181 18.51 17.40 -2.15
CA ILE A 181 19.13 18.21 -1.09
C ILE A 181 20.52 18.68 -1.53
N THR A 182 21.29 17.82 -2.21
CA THR A 182 22.64 18.14 -2.70
C THR A 182 22.63 19.18 -3.83
N PHE A 183 21.64 19.17 -4.72
CA PHE A 183 21.53 20.15 -5.81
C PHE A 183 20.84 21.46 -5.40
N ALA A 184 20.05 21.45 -4.32
CA ALA A 184 19.33 22.61 -3.81
C ALA A 184 20.13 23.44 -2.79
N THR A 185 21.25 22.91 -2.28
CA THR A 185 22.18 23.59 -1.35
C THR A 185 23.43 24.03 -2.11
#